data_AF-A0AAX4EVR6-F1
#
_entry.id   AF-A0AAX4EVR6-F1
#
_cell.length_a   1.000
_cell.length_b   1.000
_cell.length_c   1.000
_cell.angle_alpha   90.00
_cell.angle_beta   90.00
_cell.angle_gamma   90.00
#
_symmetry.space_group_name_H-M   'P 1'
#
loop_
_entity.id
_entity.type
_entity.pdbx_description
1 polymer ?
#
loop_
_entity_poly.entity_id
_entity_poly.type
_entity_poly.pdbx_seq_one_letter_code
_entity_poly.pdbx_strand_id
1 'polypeptide(L)'
;MPCALLFRSSGMKAVKVKTSQRVGVWVLVWLTGLQPLLPAWAAGVTVASGNTALEAAGNGVPVVNIATPDAAGLSHNRYHDFNVDNRGLILNNGTAQLTPSQLGGLLQNNPNLNGRAASAILNEVVSPNRSRLAGYLEVAGQAANVVVANPYGITCSGCGFLNTPRITLTTGTPQFDAAGQLSGLDVRGGDILIDGAGLDAGGSDYFALIARTASLQAGLSARDVRVVLGANRVDAEGRVTAQAGDGPAPALALDTGALGGMYASRISLVSTEQGGGKHRRAERAAGGHSAVGERAAAGGERDSAGRPDGAGRDAGAAG
;
A
#
# COMPACT_ATOMS: atom_id res chain seq x y z
N MET A 1 -31.65 33.45 -73.57
CA MET A 1 -32.54 33.66 -72.41
C MET A 1 -31.87 33.10 -71.16
N PRO A 2 -31.29 33.93 -70.28
CA PRO A 2 -30.84 33.47 -68.97
C PRO A 2 -31.85 33.84 -67.87
N CYS A 3 -32.01 32.88 -66.95
CA CYS A 3 -32.92 32.84 -65.83
C CYS A 3 -32.31 33.60 -64.63
N ALA A 4 -33.03 34.58 -64.08
CA ALA A 4 -32.61 35.32 -62.89
C ALA A 4 -33.01 34.56 -61.62
N LEU A 5 -32.01 34.07 -60.88
CA LEU A 5 -32.18 33.42 -59.57
C LEU A 5 -32.33 34.48 -58.48
N LEU A 6 -33.54 34.64 -57.92
CA LEU A 6 -33.82 35.50 -56.78
C LEU A 6 -33.36 34.83 -55.47
N PHE A 7 -32.25 35.31 -54.90
CA PHE A 7 -31.84 34.97 -53.53
C PHE A 7 -32.71 35.75 -52.52
N ARG A 8 -33.63 35.05 -51.86
CA ARG A 8 -34.45 35.59 -50.77
C ARG A 8 -33.64 35.57 -49.47
N SER A 9 -33.09 36.73 -49.09
CA SER A 9 -32.46 36.97 -47.79
C SER A 9 -33.48 36.77 -46.65
N SER A 10 -33.40 35.65 -45.94
CA SER A 10 -34.18 35.38 -44.73
C SER A 10 -33.54 36.15 -43.57
N GLY A 11 -34.18 37.23 -43.14
CA GLY A 11 -33.68 38.11 -42.07
C GLY A 11 -33.59 37.38 -40.73
N MET A 12 -32.38 37.29 -40.17
CA MET A 12 -32.18 36.97 -38.76
C MET A 12 -32.79 38.09 -37.92
N LYS A 13 -33.88 37.79 -37.21
CA LYS A 13 -34.49 38.72 -36.26
C LYS A 13 -33.56 38.87 -35.06
N ALA A 14 -33.09 40.09 -34.80
CA ALA A 14 -32.36 40.41 -33.58
C ALA A 14 -33.27 40.16 -32.36
N VAL A 15 -32.93 39.15 -31.55
CA VAL A 15 -33.63 38.87 -30.29
C VAL A 15 -33.29 39.99 -29.30
N LYS A 16 -34.27 40.83 -28.96
CA LYS A 16 -34.12 41.86 -27.91
C LYS A 16 -34.02 41.17 -26.55
N VAL A 17 -32.80 40.96 -26.06
CA VAL A 17 -32.53 40.47 -24.71
C VAL A 17 -32.91 41.57 -23.71
N LYS A 18 -33.84 41.28 -22.80
CA LYS A 18 -34.27 42.25 -21.77
C LYS A 18 -33.11 42.52 -20.79
N THR A 19 -32.99 43.75 -20.30
CA THR A 19 -31.92 44.16 -19.37
C THR A 19 -31.86 43.27 -18.12
N SER A 20 -32.99 42.75 -17.65
CA SER A 20 -33.06 41.78 -16.55
C SER A 20 -32.37 40.44 -16.87
N GLN A 21 -32.42 39.98 -18.13
CA GLN A 21 -31.70 38.78 -18.56
C GLN A 21 -30.19 39.03 -18.63
N ARG A 22 -29.75 40.25 -18.96
CA ARG A 22 -28.33 40.61 -18.92
C ARG A 22 -27.77 40.60 -17.50
N VAL A 23 -28.51 41.16 -16.53
CA VAL A 23 -28.13 41.11 -15.11
C VAL A 23 -28.10 39.66 -14.61
N GLY A 24 -29.08 38.84 -14.99
CA GLY A 24 -29.09 37.41 -14.66
C GLY A 24 -27.86 36.67 -15.18
N VAL A 25 -27.44 36.95 -16.42
CA VAL A 25 -26.21 36.38 -16.99
C VAL A 25 -24.96 36.85 -16.24
N TRP A 26 -24.85 38.15 -15.92
CA TRP A 26 -23.72 38.66 -15.15
C TRP A 26 -23.64 38.07 -13.74
N VAL A 27 -24.77 37.89 -13.05
CA VAL A 27 -24.83 37.22 -11.74
C VAL A 27 -24.44 35.74 -11.85
N LEU A 28 -24.87 35.05 -12.92
CA LEU A 28 -24.49 33.66 -13.16
C LEU A 28 -22.99 33.50 -13.48
N VAL A 29 -22.41 34.42 -14.26
CA VAL A 29 -20.95 34.47 -14.52
C VAL A 29 -20.19 34.77 -13.24
N TRP A 30 -20.70 35.66 -12.38
CA TRP A 30 -20.09 35.94 -11.08
C TRP A 30 -20.17 34.73 -10.13
N LEU A 31 -21.31 34.03 -10.09
CA LEU A 31 -21.49 32.83 -9.27
C LEU A 31 -20.68 31.62 -9.73
N THR A 32 -20.34 31.54 -11.02
CA THR A 32 -19.53 30.45 -11.59
C THR A 32 -18.03 30.78 -11.65
N GLY A 33 -17.68 32.05 -11.90
CA GLY A 33 -16.29 32.53 -11.93
C GLY A 33 -15.67 32.73 -10.54
N LEU A 34 -16.50 32.85 -9.50
CA LEU A 34 -16.07 33.04 -8.11
C LEU A 34 -16.44 31.85 -7.22
N GLN A 35 -16.56 30.65 -7.79
CA GLN A 35 -16.57 29.46 -6.94
C GLN A 35 -15.19 29.35 -6.30
N PRO A 36 -15.10 29.22 -4.96
CA PRO A 36 -13.85 28.78 -4.37
C PRO A 36 -13.51 27.46 -5.04
N LEU A 37 -12.35 27.41 -5.71
CA LEU A 37 -11.73 26.14 -6.08
C LEU A 37 -11.51 25.42 -4.76
N LEU A 38 -12.49 24.63 -4.35
CA LEU A 38 -12.34 23.74 -3.21
C LEU A 38 -11.10 22.91 -3.55
N PRO A 39 -10.03 22.95 -2.73
CA PRO A 39 -8.94 22.02 -2.93
C PRO A 39 -9.58 20.64 -2.97
N ALA A 40 -9.35 19.91 -4.06
CA ALA A 40 -9.72 18.52 -4.14
C ALA A 40 -8.85 17.81 -3.11
N TRP A 41 -9.31 17.76 -1.85
CA TRP A 41 -8.70 16.95 -0.81
C TRP A 41 -8.63 15.55 -1.41
N ALA A 42 -7.41 15.08 -1.59
CA ALA A 42 -7.16 13.76 -2.14
C ALA A 42 -7.99 12.78 -1.32
N ALA A 43 -9.00 12.19 -1.95
CA ALA A 43 -9.90 11.24 -1.32
C ALA A 43 -9.07 10.03 -0.89
N GLY A 44 -8.56 10.04 0.33
CA GLY A 44 -7.73 8.95 0.80
C GLY A 44 -6.89 9.19 2.05
N VAL A 45 -6.43 10.41 2.32
CA VAL A 45 -5.58 10.69 3.49
C VAL A 45 -6.22 11.74 4.40
N THR A 46 -6.41 11.40 5.67
CA THR A 46 -6.95 12.29 6.69
C THR A 46 -6.10 12.19 7.95
N VAL A 47 -5.44 13.28 8.34
CA VAL A 47 -4.56 13.30 9.53
C VAL A 47 -5.41 13.32 10.80
N ALA A 48 -5.04 12.50 11.79
CA ALA A 48 -5.76 12.41 13.06
C ALA A 48 -5.19 13.33 14.15
N SER A 49 -3.87 13.45 14.24
CA SER A 49 -3.23 14.23 15.31
C SER A 49 -1.76 14.53 15.01
N GLY A 50 -1.16 15.43 15.82
CA GLY A 50 0.24 15.83 15.69
C GLY A 50 0.43 16.99 14.72
N ASN A 51 1.68 17.20 14.28
CA ASN A 51 2.02 18.23 13.30
C ASN A 51 2.17 17.69 11.87
N THR A 52 1.82 16.43 11.61
CA THR A 52 1.70 15.91 10.24
C THR A 52 0.73 16.79 9.43
N ALA A 53 1.13 17.19 8.23
CA ALA A 53 0.30 18.01 7.36
C ALA A 53 0.16 17.38 5.97
N LEU A 54 -0.99 17.61 5.33
CA LEU A 54 -1.28 17.18 3.97
C LEU A 54 -1.26 18.37 3.03
N GLU A 55 -0.50 18.24 1.95
CA GLU A 55 -0.36 19.19 0.86
C GLU A 55 -0.48 18.44 -0.48
N ALA A 56 -0.24 19.14 -1.59
CA ALA A 56 -0.13 18.54 -2.90
C ALA A 56 1.08 19.10 -3.64
N ALA A 57 1.75 18.24 -4.39
CA ALA A 57 2.79 18.63 -5.33
C ALA A 57 2.20 19.48 -6.47
N GLY A 58 3.06 20.15 -7.24
CA GLY A 58 2.61 21.00 -8.36
C GLY A 58 1.82 20.25 -9.44
N ASN A 59 2.00 18.92 -9.54
CA ASN A 59 1.24 18.04 -10.43
C ASN A 59 0.02 17.36 -9.76
N GLY A 60 -0.29 17.72 -8.52
CA GLY A 60 -1.47 17.24 -7.78
C GLY A 60 -1.30 15.92 -7.04
N VAL A 61 -0.11 15.29 -7.06
CA VAL A 61 0.16 14.13 -6.20
C VAL A 61 0.12 14.56 -4.73
N PRO A 62 -0.58 13.85 -3.83
CA PRO A 62 -0.67 14.25 -2.44
C PRO A 62 0.70 14.12 -1.74
N VAL A 63 1.02 15.08 -0.88
CA VAL A 63 2.28 15.17 -0.14
C VAL A 63 1.97 15.23 1.34
N VAL A 64 2.48 14.27 2.10
CA VAL A 64 2.47 14.27 3.56
C VAL A 64 3.77 14.91 4.04
N ASN A 65 3.68 16.11 4.61
CA ASN A 65 4.73 16.65 5.45
C ASN A 65 4.70 15.89 6.77
N ILE A 66 5.57 14.89 6.89
CA ILE A 66 5.66 14.01 8.05
C ILE A 66 5.95 14.81 9.33
N ALA A 67 5.54 14.26 10.47
CA ALA A 67 5.77 14.84 11.79
C ALA A 67 7.26 14.97 12.11
N THR A 68 7.57 15.86 13.07
CA THR A 68 8.94 16.04 13.57
C THR A 68 9.47 14.70 14.12
N PRO A 69 10.65 14.23 13.67
CA PRO A 69 11.23 13.01 14.20
C PRO A 69 11.62 13.16 15.67
N ASP A 70 11.44 12.10 16.45
CA ASP A 70 11.82 12.05 17.86
C ASP A 70 13.35 11.96 18.06
N ALA A 71 13.79 11.74 19.30
CA ALA A 71 15.22 11.61 19.62
C ALA A 71 15.91 10.46 18.87
N ALA A 72 15.21 9.35 18.59
CA ALA A 72 15.74 8.23 17.81
C ALA A 72 15.58 8.39 16.30
N GLY A 73 14.85 9.42 15.85
CA GLY A 73 14.62 9.71 14.44
C GLY A 73 13.37 9.04 13.87
N LEU A 74 12.46 8.57 14.72
CA LEU A 74 11.14 8.10 14.31
C LEU A 74 10.19 9.28 14.12
N SER A 75 9.64 9.42 12.93
CA SER A 75 8.49 10.30 12.66
C SER A 75 7.21 9.47 12.78
N HIS A 76 6.40 9.76 13.81
CA HIS A 76 5.13 9.08 14.05
C HIS A 76 3.96 9.92 13.55
N ASN A 77 3.26 9.40 12.55
CA ASN A 77 2.16 10.06 11.86
C ASN A 77 0.89 9.27 12.07
N ARG A 78 -0.16 9.92 12.56
CA ARG A 78 -1.44 9.28 12.90
C ARG A 78 -2.54 9.76 11.97
N TYR A 79 -3.35 8.82 11.49
CA TYR A 79 -4.35 9.06 10.45
C TYR A 79 -5.72 8.49 10.84
N HIS A 80 -6.78 9.16 10.40
CA HIS A 80 -8.10 8.53 10.33
C HIS A 80 -8.18 7.65 9.08
N ASP A 81 -7.70 8.14 7.94
CA ASP A 81 -7.59 7.41 6.68
C ASP A 81 -6.18 7.55 6.12
N PHE A 82 -5.62 6.43 5.66
CA PHE A 82 -4.34 6.41 4.96
C PHE A 82 -4.46 5.50 3.74
N ASN A 83 -4.82 6.09 2.61
CA ASN A 83 -4.97 5.43 1.33
C ASN A 83 -4.04 6.08 0.30
N VAL A 84 -3.56 5.26 -0.64
CA VAL A 84 -2.73 5.69 -1.76
C VAL A 84 -3.48 5.37 -3.04
N ASP A 85 -3.79 6.38 -3.83
CA ASP A 85 -4.42 6.19 -5.14
C ASP A 85 -3.35 5.89 -6.22
N ASN A 86 -3.79 5.67 -7.46
CA ASN A 86 -2.90 5.31 -8.56
C ASN A 86 -1.88 6.40 -8.94
N ARG A 87 -2.08 7.66 -8.50
CA ARG A 87 -1.12 8.76 -8.67
C ARG A 87 0.01 8.67 -7.65
N GLY A 88 -0.15 7.85 -6.61
CA GLY A 88 0.79 7.67 -5.53
C GLY A 88 0.60 8.65 -4.37
N LEU A 89 1.51 8.58 -3.40
CA LEU A 89 1.56 9.42 -2.21
C LEU A 89 3.03 9.68 -1.86
N ILE A 90 3.34 10.92 -1.49
CA ILE A 90 4.70 11.30 -1.13
C ILE A 90 4.78 11.57 0.37
N LEU A 91 5.73 10.94 1.05
CA LEU A 91 6.17 11.26 2.40
C LEU A 91 7.36 12.23 2.29
N ASN A 92 7.15 13.50 2.60
CA ASN A 92 8.18 14.53 2.48
C ASN A 92 9.15 14.46 3.67
N ASN A 93 10.28 13.78 3.48
CA ASN A 93 11.42 13.72 4.40
C ASN A 93 12.55 14.67 3.97
N GLY A 94 12.21 15.72 3.22
CA GLY A 94 13.15 16.69 2.66
C GLY A 94 13.50 17.82 3.62
N THR A 95 14.79 17.98 3.93
CA THR A 95 15.31 19.09 4.74
C THR A 95 15.90 20.23 3.90
N ALA A 96 16.26 19.95 2.64
CA ALA A 96 16.75 20.94 1.70
C ALA A 96 15.60 21.77 1.14
N GLN A 97 15.84 23.07 0.92
CA GLN A 97 14.84 24.05 0.45
C GLN A 97 14.02 23.53 -0.74
N LEU A 98 14.68 22.87 -1.69
CA LEU A 98 14.03 22.13 -2.77
C LEU A 98 14.47 20.67 -2.70
N THR A 99 13.49 19.78 -2.61
CA THR A 99 13.67 18.33 -2.51
C THR A 99 13.12 17.66 -3.76
N PRO A 100 13.93 16.90 -4.51
CA PRO A 100 13.45 16.15 -5.66
C PRO A 100 12.57 14.96 -5.22
N SER A 101 11.52 14.70 -5.99
CA SER A 101 10.59 13.60 -5.88
C SER A 101 10.29 13.06 -7.27
N GLN A 102 10.26 11.73 -7.39
CA GLN A 102 9.91 11.02 -8.62
C GLN A 102 8.44 11.17 -8.96
N LEU A 103 7.56 11.18 -7.95
CA LEU A 103 6.12 11.34 -8.14
C LEU A 103 5.70 12.80 -8.26
N GLY A 104 6.34 13.71 -7.53
CA GLY A 104 5.89 15.11 -7.35
C GLY A 104 6.75 16.17 -8.01
N GLY A 105 7.88 15.80 -8.63
CA GLY A 105 8.84 16.76 -9.19
C GLY A 105 9.65 17.46 -8.10
N LEU A 106 9.70 18.79 -8.10
CA LEU A 106 10.38 19.56 -7.06
C LEU A 106 9.40 19.95 -5.95
N LEU A 107 9.71 19.52 -4.73
CA LEU A 107 8.95 19.82 -3.51
C LEU A 107 9.70 20.84 -2.66
N GLN A 108 8.97 21.61 -1.85
CA GLN A 108 9.59 22.40 -0.78
C GLN A 108 10.06 21.49 0.35
N ASN A 109 10.98 21.99 1.18
CA ASN A 109 11.37 21.31 2.41
C ASN A 109 10.13 21.07 3.30
N ASN A 110 10.15 19.98 4.05
CA ASN A 110 9.15 19.76 5.08
C ASN A 110 9.46 20.69 6.28
N PRO A 111 8.55 21.63 6.63
CA PRO A 111 8.77 22.59 7.70
C PRO A 111 8.86 21.95 9.10
N ASN A 112 8.34 20.72 9.28
CA ASN A 112 8.34 20.03 10.57
C ASN A 112 9.73 19.49 10.97
N LEU A 113 10.64 19.31 10.01
CA LEU A 113 11.90 18.57 10.23
C LEU A 113 12.98 19.41 10.91
N ASN A 114 12.90 20.75 10.86
CA ASN A 114 13.89 21.65 11.45
C ASN A 114 15.36 21.27 11.12
N GLY A 115 15.60 20.83 9.87
CA GLY A 115 16.92 20.41 9.39
C GLY A 115 17.30 18.95 9.69
N ARG A 116 16.50 18.19 10.43
CA ARG A 116 16.74 16.77 10.74
C ARG A 116 15.69 15.87 10.10
N ALA A 117 16.12 15.08 9.12
CA ALA A 117 15.28 14.06 8.49
C ALA A 117 15.01 12.88 9.43
N ALA A 118 13.87 12.21 9.22
CA ALA A 118 13.54 10.95 9.86
C ALA A 118 14.41 9.82 9.32
N SER A 119 14.78 8.88 10.19
CA SER A 119 15.38 7.59 9.81
C SER A 119 14.31 6.50 9.65
N ALA A 120 13.18 6.67 10.33
CA ALA A 120 12.00 5.82 10.24
C ALA A 120 10.72 6.66 10.22
N ILE A 121 9.74 6.26 9.42
CA ILE A 121 8.44 6.92 9.28
C ILE A 121 7.35 5.88 9.57
N LEU A 122 6.64 6.07 10.67
CA LEU A 122 5.49 5.26 11.04
C LEU A 122 4.21 5.98 10.63
N ASN A 123 3.40 5.32 9.81
CA ASN A 123 2.07 5.75 9.41
C ASN A 123 1.05 4.84 10.10
N GLU A 124 0.40 5.34 11.15
CA GLU A 124 -0.55 4.59 11.96
C GLU A 124 -1.99 5.06 11.68
N VAL A 125 -2.86 4.14 11.30
CA VAL A 125 -4.30 4.40 11.18
C VAL A 125 -4.98 4.07 12.49
N VAL A 126 -5.67 5.05 13.08
CA VAL A 126 -6.28 4.95 14.40
C VAL A 126 -7.81 4.89 14.37
N SER A 127 -8.40 5.02 13.18
CA SER A 127 -9.85 4.88 12.96
C SER A 127 -10.17 3.52 12.33
N PRO A 128 -11.41 3.00 12.47
CA PRO A 128 -11.81 1.68 11.98
C PRO A 128 -11.98 1.58 10.46
N ASN A 129 -11.07 2.22 9.71
CA ASN A 129 -11.05 2.28 8.26
C ASN A 129 -9.84 1.51 7.74
N ARG A 130 -10.08 0.55 6.83
CA ARG A 130 -9.02 -0.16 6.10
C ARG A 130 -8.24 0.78 5.19
N SER A 131 -6.94 0.55 5.06
CA SER A 131 -6.09 1.21 4.07
C SER A 131 -6.15 0.50 2.72
N ARG A 132 -6.33 1.27 1.63
CA ARG A 132 -6.16 0.82 0.25
C ARG A 132 -4.95 1.50 -0.38
N LEU A 133 -3.98 0.71 -0.80
CA LEU A 133 -2.74 1.15 -1.43
C LEU A 133 -2.75 0.69 -2.90
N ALA A 134 -3.02 1.60 -3.83
CA ALA A 134 -3.19 1.31 -5.26
C ALA A 134 -2.16 2.02 -6.15
N GLY A 135 -1.12 2.59 -5.54
CA GLY A 135 -0.03 3.25 -6.26
C GLY A 135 1.23 3.32 -5.41
N TYR A 136 2.22 4.06 -5.89
CA TYR A 136 3.52 4.14 -5.23
C TYR A 136 3.51 5.07 -4.02
N LEU A 137 4.12 4.61 -2.93
CA LEU A 137 4.46 5.41 -1.76
C LEU A 137 5.95 5.81 -1.86
N GLU A 138 6.22 7.10 -1.99
CA GLU A 138 7.58 7.63 -2.11
C GLU A 138 8.02 8.31 -0.81
N VAL A 139 9.27 8.13 -0.39
CA VAL A 139 9.93 9.04 0.56
C VAL A 139 10.74 10.07 -0.23
N ALA A 140 10.33 11.32 -0.23
CA ALA A 140 11.10 12.40 -0.86
C ALA A 140 12.21 12.88 0.08
N GLY A 141 13.41 13.15 -0.46
CA GLY A 141 14.57 13.57 0.33
C GLY A 141 15.38 12.41 0.88
N GLN A 142 15.77 12.47 2.15
CA GLN A 142 16.58 11.42 2.75
C GLN A 142 15.78 10.11 2.85
N ALA A 143 16.37 9.01 2.38
CA ALA A 143 15.78 7.67 2.47
C ALA A 143 15.46 7.31 3.93
N ALA A 144 14.31 6.67 4.15
CA ALA A 144 13.87 6.25 5.49
C ALA A 144 13.15 4.90 5.45
N ASN A 145 13.20 4.17 6.57
CA ASN A 145 12.38 2.98 6.75
C ASN A 145 10.92 3.41 6.90
N VAL A 146 9.98 2.67 6.31
CA VAL A 146 8.56 2.99 6.37
C VAL A 146 7.77 1.85 7.00
N VAL A 147 6.87 2.20 7.91
CA VAL A 147 5.87 1.28 8.46
C VAL A 147 4.49 1.84 8.15
N VAL A 148 3.62 1.02 7.56
CA VAL A 148 2.18 1.32 7.44
C VAL A 148 1.45 0.35 8.36
N ALA A 149 0.92 0.88 9.46
CA ALA A 149 0.24 0.14 10.51
C ALA A 149 -1.25 0.46 10.48
N ASN A 150 -2.07 -0.54 10.15
CA ASN A 150 -3.52 -0.43 10.19
C ASN A 150 -4.16 -1.71 10.75
N PRO A 151 -4.55 -1.73 12.03
CA PRO A 151 -5.19 -2.88 12.66
C PRO A 151 -6.48 -3.36 11.99
N TYR A 152 -7.13 -2.50 11.21
CA TYR A 152 -8.38 -2.79 10.50
C TYR A 152 -8.17 -3.39 9.11
N GLY A 153 -6.91 -3.55 8.71
CA GLY A 153 -6.49 -4.24 7.50
C GLY A 153 -5.88 -3.32 6.45
N ILE A 154 -5.18 -3.94 5.50
CA ILE A 154 -4.51 -3.27 4.39
C ILE A 154 -4.81 -4.04 3.11
N THR A 155 -5.19 -3.34 2.05
CA THR A 155 -5.27 -3.90 0.70
C THR A 155 -4.23 -3.22 -0.18
N CYS A 156 -3.38 -4.00 -0.83
CA CYS A 156 -2.44 -3.56 -1.84
C CYS A 156 -2.88 -4.06 -3.22
N SER A 157 -3.18 -3.12 -4.12
CA SER A 157 -3.68 -3.37 -5.47
C SER A 157 -2.83 -2.63 -6.50
N GLY A 158 -1.57 -3.05 -6.68
CA GLY A 158 -0.57 -2.31 -7.46
C GLY A 158 0.21 -1.29 -6.62
N CYS A 159 0.36 -1.54 -5.32
CA CYS A 159 1.19 -0.68 -4.49
C CYS A 159 2.68 -0.90 -4.78
N GLY A 160 3.46 0.16 -4.69
CA GLY A 160 4.91 0.10 -4.81
C GLY A 160 5.59 1.08 -3.88
N PHE A 161 6.91 0.98 -3.73
CA PHE A 161 7.66 1.81 -2.78
C PHE A 161 8.92 2.40 -3.40
N LEU A 162 9.13 3.71 -3.21
CA LEU A 162 10.29 4.44 -3.73
C LEU A 162 11.09 5.05 -2.58
N ASN A 163 12.42 4.94 -2.65
CA ASN A 163 13.36 5.50 -1.68
C ASN A 163 13.12 5.03 -0.23
N THR A 164 12.72 3.77 -0.08
CA THR A 164 12.40 3.12 1.19
C THR A 164 13.25 1.86 1.35
N PRO A 165 14.41 1.93 2.03
CA PRO A 165 15.31 0.78 2.19
C PRO A 165 14.61 -0.40 2.86
N ARG A 166 13.74 -0.12 3.84
CA ARG A 166 12.86 -1.13 4.47
C ARG A 166 11.42 -0.65 4.49
N ILE A 167 10.51 -1.57 4.16
CA ILE A 167 9.07 -1.33 4.22
C ILE A 167 8.40 -2.44 5.05
N THR A 168 7.49 -2.05 5.94
CA THR A 168 6.65 -2.99 6.70
C THR A 168 5.19 -2.62 6.54
N LEU A 169 4.39 -3.55 6.04
CA LEU A 169 2.93 -3.48 6.09
C LEU A 169 2.44 -4.33 7.26
N THR A 170 1.66 -3.74 8.15
CA THR A 170 1.23 -4.44 9.36
C THR A 170 -0.19 -4.12 9.81
N THR A 171 -0.86 -5.13 10.38
CA THR A 171 -2.11 -4.95 11.15
C THR A 171 -1.85 -4.92 12.66
N GLY A 172 -0.58 -4.84 13.06
CA GLY A 172 -0.20 -4.66 14.45
C GLY A 172 -0.36 -3.21 14.88
N THR A 173 -0.85 -3.01 16.10
CA THR A 173 -0.84 -1.70 16.75
C THR A 173 0.57 -1.42 17.26
N PRO A 174 1.22 -0.31 16.85
CA PRO A 174 2.53 0.08 17.35
C PRO A 174 2.54 0.21 18.89
N GLN A 175 3.53 -0.39 19.52
CA GLN A 175 3.76 -0.29 20.97
C GLN A 175 4.99 0.58 21.21
N PHE A 176 4.89 1.46 22.21
CA PHE A 176 5.98 2.37 22.58
C PHE A 176 6.43 2.08 24.01
N ASP A 177 7.73 2.23 24.25
CA ASP A 177 8.27 2.15 25.61
C ASP A 177 8.08 3.46 26.39
N ALA A 178 8.57 3.49 27.63
CA ALA A 178 8.49 4.67 28.50
C ALA A 178 9.29 5.88 27.97
N ALA A 179 10.26 5.67 27.07
CA ALA A 179 11.03 6.72 26.42
C ALA A 179 10.38 7.20 25.10
N GLY A 180 9.19 6.67 24.75
CA GLY A 180 8.47 6.98 23.52
C GLY A 180 9.04 6.29 22.28
N GLN A 181 9.91 5.30 22.44
CA GLN A 181 10.52 4.56 21.34
C GLN A 181 9.66 3.37 20.92
N LEU A 182 9.63 3.09 19.62
CA LEU A 182 8.90 1.93 19.10
C LEU A 182 9.51 0.64 19.66
N SER A 183 8.78 -0.02 20.55
CA SER A 183 9.22 -1.24 21.25
C SER A 183 8.73 -2.51 20.57
N GLY A 184 7.69 -2.41 19.74
CA GLY A 184 7.18 -3.53 18.95
C GLY A 184 5.84 -3.26 18.27
N LEU A 185 5.28 -4.34 17.75
CA LEU A 185 3.98 -4.39 17.08
C LEU A 185 3.11 -5.45 17.78
N ASP A 186 1.91 -5.05 18.18
CA ASP A 186 0.92 -5.93 18.82
C ASP A 186 -0.17 -6.30 17.80
N VAL A 187 -0.08 -7.52 17.27
CA VAL A 187 -1.00 -8.04 16.24
C VAL A 187 -2.05 -8.92 16.92
N ARG A 188 -3.30 -8.46 16.92
CA ARG A 188 -4.46 -9.23 17.44
C ARG A 188 -5.49 -9.59 16.38
N GLY A 189 -5.53 -8.82 15.28
CA GLY A 189 -6.56 -8.90 14.25
C GLY A 189 -6.07 -8.33 12.92
N GLY A 190 -7.01 -8.17 12.00
CA GLY A 190 -6.78 -7.61 10.67
C GLY A 190 -6.12 -8.56 9.68
N ASP A 191 -6.39 -8.32 8.41
CA ASP A 191 -5.80 -9.04 7.29
C ASP A 191 -5.08 -8.10 6.33
N ILE A 192 -4.11 -8.65 5.61
CA ILE A 192 -3.47 -7.99 4.47
C ILE A 192 -3.85 -8.72 3.18
N LEU A 193 -4.50 -8.02 2.27
CA LEU A 193 -4.86 -8.52 0.94
C LEU A 193 -3.90 -7.92 -0.09
N ILE A 194 -3.29 -8.78 -0.93
CA ILE A 194 -2.54 -8.37 -2.11
C ILE A 194 -3.30 -8.89 -3.34
N ASP A 195 -3.79 -7.99 -4.17
CA ASP A 195 -4.61 -8.31 -5.34
C ASP A 195 -4.27 -7.40 -6.55
N GLY A 196 -5.08 -7.49 -7.61
CA GLY A 196 -4.95 -6.64 -8.78
C GLY A 196 -3.56 -6.75 -9.44
N ALA A 197 -2.86 -5.62 -9.55
CA ALA A 197 -1.51 -5.55 -10.12
C ALA A 197 -0.39 -6.03 -9.16
N GLY A 198 -0.73 -6.45 -7.94
CA GLY A 198 0.22 -7.01 -6.98
C GLY A 198 0.92 -5.96 -6.11
N LEU A 199 2.06 -6.35 -5.57
CA LEU A 199 2.93 -5.53 -4.72
C LEU A 199 4.34 -5.49 -5.30
N ASP A 200 4.88 -4.28 -5.47
CA ASP A 200 6.28 -4.05 -5.88
C ASP A 200 7.12 -3.41 -4.77
N ALA A 201 7.93 -4.22 -4.11
CA ALA A 201 8.98 -3.80 -3.19
C ALA A 201 10.38 -4.17 -3.73
N GLY A 202 10.55 -4.29 -5.05
CA GLY A 202 11.84 -4.61 -5.67
C GLY A 202 12.90 -3.51 -5.52
N GLY A 203 12.46 -2.26 -5.31
CA GLY A 203 13.30 -1.12 -4.99
C GLY A 203 13.74 -1.04 -3.52
N SER A 204 13.16 -1.86 -2.65
CA SER A 204 13.51 -1.96 -1.22
C SER A 204 14.45 -3.13 -0.97
N ASP A 205 15.35 -2.99 0.00
CA ASP A 205 16.24 -4.08 0.39
C ASP A 205 15.50 -5.15 1.20
N TYR A 206 14.48 -4.74 1.96
CA TYR A 206 13.72 -5.62 2.83
C TYR A 206 12.25 -5.24 2.91
N PHE A 207 11.38 -6.23 2.75
CA PHE A 207 9.93 -6.11 2.92
C PHE A 207 9.42 -7.05 4.01
N ALA A 208 8.60 -6.52 4.91
CA ALA A 208 7.88 -7.30 5.91
C ALA A 208 6.36 -7.15 5.79
N LEU A 209 5.66 -8.28 5.88
CA LEU A 209 4.22 -8.37 6.06
C LEU A 209 3.96 -8.98 7.44
N ILE A 210 3.36 -8.22 8.33
CA ILE A 210 3.12 -8.64 9.72
C ILE A 210 1.63 -8.45 10.04
N ALA A 211 0.84 -9.52 9.96
CA ALA A 211 -0.61 -9.44 10.13
C ALA A 211 -1.16 -10.66 10.84
N ARG A 212 -2.45 -10.67 11.18
CA ARG A 212 -3.07 -11.91 11.67
C ARG A 212 -3.24 -12.90 10.53
N THR A 213 -3.81 -12.45 9.42
CA THR A 213 -3.94 -13.23 8.20
C THR A 213 -3.46 -12.45 6.98
N ALA A 214 -3.12 -13.17 5.92
CA ALA A 214 -2.84 -12.57 4.63
C ALA A 214 -3.48 -13.38 3.49
N SER A 215 -3.90 -12.69 2.45
CA SER A 215 -4.38 -13.28 1.20
C SER A 215 -3.57 -12.71 0.04
N LEU A 216 -2.87 -13.58 -0.68
CA LEU A 216 -2.07 -13.25 -1.86
C LEU A 216 -2.82 -13.75 -3.09
N GLN A 217 -3.53 -12.84 -3.75
CA GLN A 217 -4.29 -13.09 -4.97
C GLN A 217 -3.60 -12.51 -6.22
N ALA A 218 -2.47 -11.84 -6.03
CA ALA A 218 -1.59 -11.32 -7.08
C ALA A 218 -0.11 -11.48 -6.67
N GLY A 219 0.80 -11.14 -7.59
CA GLY A 219 2.24 -11.26 -7.38
C GLY A 219 2.77 -10.29 -6.32
N LEU A 220 3.70 -10.76 -5.49
CA LEU A 220 4.51 -9.97 -4.57
C LEU A 220 5.97 -10.05 -5.04
N SER A 221 6.55 -8.92 -5.45
CA SER A 221 7.95 -8.81 -5.87
C SER A 221 8.77 -8.05 -4.83
N ALA A 222 9.88 -8.62 -4.36
CA ALA A 222 10.76 -7.99 -3.39
C ALA A 222 12.15 -8.65 -3.38
N ARG A 223 13.15 -8.03 -2.76
CA ARG A 223 14.48 -8.67 -2.59
C ARG A 223 14.48 -9.70 -1.47
N ASP A 224 14.23 -9.23 -0.25
CA ASP A 224 14.06 -10.06 0.94
C ASP A 224 12.66 -9.88 1.51
N VAL A 225 11.96 -10.98 1.72
CA VAL A 225 10.58 -11.01 2.23
C VAL A 225 10.53 -11.72 3.57
N ARG A 226 9.90 -11.06 4.56
CA ARG A 226 9.50 -11.69 5.81
C ARG A 226 7.99 -11.60 6.00
N VAL A 227 7.35 -12.75 6.17
CA VAL A 227 5.91 -12.87 6.45
C VAL A 227 5.74 -13.40 7.86
N VAL A 228 5.03 -12.67 8.72
CA VAL A 228 4.68 -13.08 10.09
C VAL A 228 3.16 -13.04 10.22
N LEU A 229 2.58 -14.20 10.54
CA LEU A 229 1.14 -14.43 10.57
C LEU A 229 0.67 -15.01 11.90
N GLY A 230 -0.59 -14.75 12.24
CA GLY A 230 -1.23 -15.09 13.51
C GLY A 230 -1.23 -13.93 14.51
N ALA A 231 -1.89 -14.14 15.64
CA ALA A 231 -1.87 -13.20 16.76
C ALA A 231 -0.51 -13.24 17.47
N ASN A 232 0.25 -12.16 17.33
CA ASN A 232 1.64 -12.09 17.73
C ASN A 232 2.00 -10.73 18.33
N ARG A 233 2.92 -10.74 19.28
CA ARG A 233 3.76 -9.58 19.57
C ARG A 233 5.10 -9.76 18.88
N VAL A 234 5.49 -8.75 18.10
CA VAL A 234 6.79 -8.67 17.42
C VAL A 234 7.57 -7.53 18.05
N ASP A 235 8.71 -7.81 18.69
CA ASP A 235 9.54 -6.75 19.30
C ASP A 235 10.42 -6.02 18.27
N ALA A 236 11.14 -4.99 18.71
CA ALA A 236 12.03 -4.18 17.89
C ALA A 236 13.15 -5.00 17.20
N GLU A 237 13.59 -6.09 17.84
CA GLU A 237 14.57 -7.04 17.29
C GLU A 237 13.94 -8.02 16.29
N GLY A 238 12.61 -8.00 16.14
CA GLY A 238 11.86 -8.86 15.25
C GLY A 238 11.65 -10.27 15.81
N ARG A 239 11.76 -10.47 17.13
CA ARG A 239 11.38 -11.73 17.78
C ARG A 239 9.86 -11.83 17.84
N VAL A 240 9.35 -13.01 17.53
CA VAL A 240 7.91 -13.27 17.48
C VAL A 240 7.51 -14.04 18.74
N THR A 241 6.51 -13.52 19.45
CA THR A 241 5.87 -14.20 20.58
C THR A 241 4.37 -14.31 20.32
N ALA A 242 3.85 -15.53 20.34
CA ALA A 242 2.42 -15.77 20.17
C ALA A 242 1.63 -15.15 21.32
N GLN A 243 0.42 -14.66 21.01
CA GLN A 243 -0.52 -14.13 21.99
C GLN A 243 -1.96 -14.48 21.62
N ALA A 244 -2.93 -14.10 22.46
CA ALA A 244 -4.34 -14.26 22.13
C ALA A 244 -4.77 -13.21 21.09
N GLY A 245 -5.43 -13.67 20.03
CA GLY A 245 -6.05 -12.82 19.01
C GLY A 245 -7.51 -12.45 19.34
N ASP A 246 -8.04 -11.50 18.58
CA ASP A 246 -9.40 -11.00 18.74
C ASP A 246 -10.41 -11.92 18.03
N GLY A 247 -11.24 -12.65 18.77
CA GLY A 247 -12.18 -13.61 18.17
C GLY A 247 -11.53 -14.92 17.71
N PRO A 248 -12.30 -15.79 17.01
CA PRO A 248 -11.88 -17.15 16.72
C PRO A 248 -10.63 -17.20 15.83
N ALA A 249 -9.83 -18.24 16.01
CA ALA A 249 -8.66 -18.48 15.18
C ALA A 249 -9.08 -18.66 13.71
N PRO A 250 -8.42 -17.98 12.76
CA PRO A 250 -8.74 -18.09 11.34
C PRO A 250 -8.50 -19.50 10.84
N ALA A 251 -9.29 -19.95 9.86
CA ALA A 251 -9.12 -21.27 9.26
C ALA A 251 -7.78 -21.40 8.52
N LEU A 252 -7.32 -20.31 7.91
CA LEU A 252 -6.07 -20.23 7.17
C LEU A 252 -5.34 -18.93 7.51
N ALA A 253 -4.05 -19.03 7.83
CA ALA A 253 -3.22 -17.88 8.14
C ALA A 253 -2.74 -17.16 6.86
N LEU A 254 -2.40 -17.93 5.82
CA LEU A 254 -1.99 -17.44 4.52
C LEU A 254 -2.78 -18.13 3.42
N ASP A 255 -3.60 -17.37 2.71
CA ASP A 255 -4.29 -17.83 1.51
C ASP A 255 -3.54 -17.38 0.26
N THR A 256 -3.21 -18.30 -0.64
CA THR A 256 -2.55 -17.99 -1.92
C THR A 256 -3.44 -18.47 -3.06
N GLY A 257 -3.99 -17.53 -3.83
CA GLY A 257 -4.79 -17.84 -5.01
C GLY A 257 -3.93 -18.33 -6.18
N ALA A 258 -4.56 -18.85 -7.23
CA ALA A 258 -3.87 -19.34 -8.43
C ALA A 258 -3.05 -18.28 -9.18
N LEU A 259 -3.31 -17.00 -8.93
CA LEU A 259 -2.60 -15.85 -9.48
C LEU A 259 -1.60 -15.22 -8.48
N GLY A 260 -1.58 -15.71 -7.25
CA GLY A 260 -0.71 -15.23 -6.17
C GLY A 260 0.62 -15.97 -6.13
N GLY A 261 1.72 -15.23 -6.08
CA GLY A 261 3.07 -15.78 -5.96
C GLY A 261 4.01 -14.78 -5.30
N MET A 262 4.97 -15.27 -4.52
CA MET A 262 6.03 -14.46 -3.94
C MET A 262 7.32 -14.66 -4.75
N TYR A 263 7.86 -13.57 -5.26
CA TYR A 263 9.06 -13.53 -6.08
C TYR A 263 10.12 -12.74 -5.32
N ALA A 264 11.02 -13.46 -4.65
CA ALA A 264 12.09 -12.86 -3.86
C ALA A 264 13.35 -13.72 -3.82
N SER A 265 14.47 -13.09 -3.47
CA SER A 265 15.76 -13.77 -3.26
C SER A 265 15.74 -14.59 -1.97
N ARG A 266 15.08 -14.08 -0.93
CA ARG A 266 14.87 -14.78 0.34
C ARG A 266 13.44 -14.61 0.82
N ILE A 267 12.83 -15.70 1.26
CA ILE A 267 11.50 -15.69 1.87
C ILE A 267 11.59 -16.37 3.24
N SER A 268 11.15 -15.66 4.28
CA SER A 268 10.96 -16.20 5.63
C SER A 268 9.49 -16.13 6.00
N LEU A 269 8.90 -17.26 6.39
CA LEU A 269 7.50 -17.34 6.80
C LEU A 269 7.40 -17.85 8.24
N VAL A 270 6.71 -17.11 9.09
CA VAL A 270 6.41 -17.47 10.48
C VAL A 270 4.90 -17.43 10.67
N SER A 271 4.31 -18.52 11.16
CA SER A 271 2.89 -18.58 11.52
C SER A 271 2.74 -19.20 12.91
N THR A 272 1.97 -18.55 13.79
CA THR A 272 1.87 -18.95 15.20
C THR A 272 0.47 -19.41 15.62
N GLU A 273 -0.58 -19.04 14.88
CA GLU A 273 -1.93 -19.54 15.12
C GLU A 273 -2.15 -20.86 14.35
N GLN A 274 -2.63 -21.90 15.04
CA GLN A 274 -3.05 -23.15 14.37
C GLN A 274 -4.50 -23.01 13.90
N GLY A 275 -4.71 -23.10 12.59
CA GLY A 275 -6.05 -23.02 12.00
C GLY A 275 -6.94 -24.19 12.43
N GLY A 276 -8.21 -23.92 12.72
CA GLY A 276 -9.20 -24.92 13.15
C GLY A 276 -9.66 -25.90 12.06
N GLY A 277 -9.06 -25.88 10.88
CA GLY A 277 -9.44 -26.70 9.72
C GLY A 277 -8.63 -28.00 9.63
N LYS A 278 -9.31 -29.13 9.37
CA LYS A 278 -8.72 -30.47 9.17
C LYS A 278 -7.91 -30.61 7.86
N HIS A 279 -7.30 -29.54 7.35
CA HIS A 279 -6.38 -29.58 6.21
C HIS A 279 -4.97 -29.27 6.71
N ARG A 280 -4.26 -30.34 7.08
CA ARG A 280 -2.87 -30.29 7.54
C ARG A 280 -1.94 -30.17 6.33
N ARG A 281 -1.43 -28.97 6.07
CA ARG A 281 -0.11 -28.74 5.44
C ARG A 281 0.30 -27.28 5.67
N ALA A 282 0.91 -27.02 6.81
CA ALA A 282 1.92 -25.98 6.97
C ALA A 282 2.86 -26.46 8.10
N GLU A 283 4.11 -26.65 7.71
CA GLU A 283 5.21 -27.17 8.49
C GLU A 283 5.41 -26.39 9.80
N ARG A 284 5.65 -27.14 10.87
CA ARG A 284 5.99 -26.61 12.20
C ARG A 284 7.44 -26.11 12.17
N ALA A 285 7.67 -24.81 12.23
CA ALA A 285 8.98 -24.23 12.57
C ALA A 285 8.86 -23.41 13.86
N ALA A 286 8.75 -24.11 14.99
CA ALA A 286 9.01 -23.56 16.31
C ALA A 286 10.34 -24.15 16.81
N GLY A 287 11.38 -23.32 16.80
CA GLY A 287 12.74 -23.68 17.21
C GLY A 287 13.75 -23.08 16.24
N GLY A 288 14.48 -22.05 16.67
CA GLY A 288 15.34 -21.26 15.80
C GLY A 288 16.34 -22.11 15.03
N HIS A 289 16.19 -22.15 13.71
CA HIS A 289 17.22 -22.45 12.72
C HIS A 289 16.82 -21.67 11.46
N SER A 290 17.75 -20.89 10.90
CA SER A 290 17.58 -20.26 9.60
C SER A 290 17.42 -21.35 8.54
N ALA A 291 16.23 -21.48 7.96
CA ALA A 291 16.07 -22.15 6.68
C ALA A 291 16.52 -21.17 5.59
N VAL A 292 17.83 -21.16 5.29
CA VAL A 292 18.31 -20.65 4.00
C VAL A 292 18.00 -21.75 2.99
N GLY A 293 16.83 -21.63 2.36
CA GLY A 293 16.34 -22.54 1.32
C GLY A 293 16.35 -21.84 -0.04
N GLU A 294 17.17 -22.39 -0.92
CA GLU A 294 17.39 -22.04 -2.32
C GLU A 294 16.09 -21.91 -3.14
N ARG A 295 16.04 -20.90 -4.03
CA ARG A 295 15.02 -20.60 -5.06
C ARG A 295 13.73 -21.44 -5.00
N ALA A 296 12.72 -20.94 -4.29
CA ALA A 296 11.35 -21.42 -4.41
C ALA A 296 10.56 -20.51 -5.37
N ALA A 297 10.62 -20.80 -6.67
CA ALA A 297 9.57 -20.38 -7.59
C ALA A 297 8.43 -21.40 -7.47
N ALA A 298 7.45 -21.14 -6.61
CA ALA A 298 6.24 -21.96 -6.55
C ALA A 298 5.30 -21.55 -7.70
N GLY A 299 5.51 -22.13 -8.88
CA GLY A 299 4.63 -22.01 -10.04
C GLY A 299 4.23 -23.41 -10.52
N GLY A 300 2.94 -23.68 -10.60
CA GLY A 300 2.39 -24.99 -10.91
C GLY A 300 2.69 -25.48 -12.33
N GLU A 301 3.12 -26.74 -12.42
CA GLU A 301 3.25 -27.48 -13.68
C GLU A 301 1.99 -28.35 -13.90
N ARG A 302 1.47 -28.32 -15.12
CA ARG A 302 0.24 -28.98 -15.56
C ARG A 302 0.50 -30.46 -15.86
N ASP A 303 -0.32 -31.36 -15.32
CA ASP A 303 -0.42 -32.72 -15.83
C ASP A 303 -1.17 -32.70 -17.18
N SER A 304 -0.44 -32.91 -18.27
CA SER A 304 -0.97 -33.12 -19.61
C SER A 304 -0.03 -33.97 -20.46
N ALA A 305 -0.12 -35.29 -20.34
CA ALA A 305 0.22 -36.35 -21.30
C ALA A 305 0.20 -37.69 -20.52
N GLY A 306 -0.23 -38.84 -21.00
CA GLY A 306 -0.54 -39.34 -22.33
C GLY A 306 -0.51 -40.87 -22.21
N ARG A 307 -1.60 -41.52 -22.63
CA ARG A 307 -1.77 -42.89 -23.15
C ARG A 307 -0.64 -43.94 -22.90
N PRO A 308 -0.94 -45.15 -22.38
CA PRO A 308 0.04 -46.23 -22.32
C PRO A 308 -0.02 -47.07 -23.61
N ASP A 309 1.05 -47.06 -24.40
CA ASP A 309 1.35 -48.13 -25.36
C ASP A 309 2.46 -48.99 -24.75
N GLY A 310 2.20 -50.30 -24.69
CA GLY A 310 3.06 -51.27 -24.00
C GLY A 310 4.25 -51.76 -24.83
N ALA A 311 5.22 -52.37 -24.14
CA ALA A 311 5.92 -53.59 -24.55
C ALA A 311 6.99 -53.96 -23.52
N GLY A 312 7.03 -55.25 -23.17
CA GLY A 312 8.26 -55.97 -22.83
C GLY A 312 8.61 -56.08 -21.36
N ARG A 313 8.37 -57.26 -20.78
CA ARG A 313 9.45 -58.05 -20.16
C ARG A 313 9.01 -59.48 -19.88
N ASP A 314 9.87 -60.38 -20.34
CA ASP A 314 9.89 -61.82 -20.15
C ASP A 314 9.87 -62.21 -18.66
N ALA A 315 9.13 -63.26 -18.35
CA ALA A 315 9.37 -64.11 -17.20
C ALA A 315 9.29 -65.57 -17.65
N GLY A 316 10.42 -66.26 -17.58
CA GLY A 316 10.50 -67.69 -17.80
C GLY A 316 10.20 -68.51 -16.55
N ALA A 317 10.01 -69.81 -16.81
CA ALA A 317 10.03 -70.98 -15.92
C ALA A 317 8.73 -71.34 -15.16
N ALA A 318 8.05 -72.39 -15.61
CA ALA A 318 8.08 -73.73 -15.00
C ALA A 318 6.94 -74.62 -15.53
N GLY A 319 7.26 -75.87 -15.92
CA GLY A 319 6.28 -76.94 -16.17
C GLY A 319 6.22 -77.41 -17.62
#